data_AF-A0A813J9C1-F1
#
_entry.id   AF-A0A813J9C1-F1
#
_cell.length_a   1.000
_cell.length_b   1.000
_cell.length_c   1.000
_cell.angle_alpha   90.00
_cell.angle_beta   90.00
_cell.angle_gamma   90.00
#
_symmetry.space_group_name_H-M   'P 1'
#
loop_
_entity.id
_entity.type
_entity.pdbx_description
1 polymer ?
#
loop_
_entity_poly.entity_id
_entity_poly.type
_entity_poly.pdbx_seq_one_letter_code
_entity_poly.pdbx_strand_id
1 'polypeptide(L)'
;VLEEDAQPDTVDPVEPRKEFLSSPNRFSRRKTLIAESVQSGLGDNASFRAAVRHPTGFSKAATGFSKADFASTGKLSCLMHGHMSLGRVIKSPIFDGVAASMIILNSVVSAWEVEWLTTHLETPGSVTVINDACTAYFVIEIFLRLGADGLCFFTNEGRMWNLFETGLASISILDLILDAMSTGGGMPRASMVKTVKIIRIMRVFRVFRFCRPLSNMATMILESLRSLFWVLVLLSIIMFVFAACITT
;
A
#
# COMPACT_ATOMS: atom_id res chain seq x y z
N VAL A 1 93.54 10.98 9.24
CA VAL A 1 92.56 9.96 9.71
C VAL A 1 91.39 10.02 8.74
N LEU A 2 90.97 8.85 8.31
CA LEU A 2 90.11 8.51 7.17
C LEU A 2 88.76 9.25 7.18
N GLU A 3 88.21 9.59 6.02
CA GLU A 3 87.11 8.83 5.39
C GLU A 3 86.72 9.46 4.04
N GLU A 4 86.56 8.58 3.05
CA GLU A 4 85.83 8.81 1.80
C GLU A 4 84.39 9.23 2.09
N ASP A 5 83.79 10.04 1.22
CA ASP A 5 82.60 9.58 0.49
C ASP A 5 82.26 10.51 -0.67
N ALA A 6 81.75 9.87 -1.72
CA ALA A 6 81.71 10.33 -3.08
C ALA A 6 80.33 10.91 -3.50
N GLN A 7 80.37 11.55 -4.67
CA GLN A 7 79.34 11.59 -5.72
C GLN A 7 78.29 12.75 -5.76
N PRO A 8 77.75 13.10 -6.95
CA PRO A 8 78.37 14.08 -7.87
C PRO A 8 77.39 15.15 -8.41
N ASP A 9 77.96 16.20 -9.02
CA ASP A 9 77.49 17.06 -10.12
C ASP A 9 75.99 17.18 -10.42
N THR A 10 75.41 18.34 -10.12
CA THR A 10 74.22 18.86 -10.82
C THR A 10 74.54 20.20 -11.45
N VAL A 11 74.68 20.17 -12.77
CA VAL A 11 74.86 21.28 -13.70
C VAL A 11 73.56 22.12 -13.78
N ASP A 12 73.69 23.44 -13.62
CA ASP A 12 72.60 24.43 -13.74
C ASP A 12 72.00 24.49 -15.15
N PRO A 13 70.69 24.82 -15.29
CA PRO A 13 70.19 25.42 -16.51
C PRO A 13 69.61 26.83 -16.31
N VAL A 14 70.25 27.75 -17.03
CA VAL A 14 69.81 29.07 -17.46
C VAL A 14 68.36 29.09 -17.94
N GLU A 15 67.55 30.04 -17.46
CA GLU A 15 66.15 30.26 -17.86
C GLU A 15 66.06 31.16 -19.11
N PRO A 16 65.48 30.69 -20.24
CA PRO A 16 65.21 31.54 -21.39
C PRO A 16 63.75 31.98 -21.45
N ARG A 17 63.57 33.31 -21.46
CA ARG A 17 62.38 34.06 -21.84
C ARG A 17 61.73 33.47 -23.11
N LYS A 18 60.48 33.00 -23.01
CA LYS A 18 59.63 32.62 -24.16
C LYS A 18 58.43 33.58 -24.26
N GLU A 19 58.75 34.83 -24.57
CA GLU A 19 57.82 35.66 -25.34
C GLU A 19 58.19 35.49 -26.82
N PHE A 20 57.17 35.48 -27.67
CA PHE A 20 57.17 35.43 -29.13
C PHE A 20 57.03 34.05 -29.81
N LEU A 21 56.09 34.05 -30.78
CA LEU A 21 55.60 32.98 -31.67
C LEU A 21 54.43 32.17 -31.08
N SER A 22 53.24 32.07 -31.67
CA SER A 22 52.87 32.32 -33.06
C SER A 22 51.35 32.44 -33.25
N SER A 23 50.99 33.35 -34.15
CA SER A 23 49.71 33.48 -34.85
C SER A 23 48.97 32.14 -35.08
N PRO A 24 47.64 32.04 -34.83
CA PRO A 24 46.87 30.88 -35.22
C PRO A 24 46.91 30.68 -36.74
N ASN A 25 47.41 29.52 -37.16
CA ASN A 25 47.53 29.12 -38.55
C ASN A 25 46.18 29.20 -39.29
N ARG A 26 46.22 29.64 -40.57
CA ARG A 26 45.07 29.69 -41.52
C ARG A 26 44.27 28.37 -41.60
N PHE A 27 44.88 27.26 -41.20
CA PHE A 27 44.26 25.94 -41.15
C PHE A 27 43.19 25.81 -40.05
N SER A 28 43.37 26.47 -38.89
CA SER A 28 42.36 26.47 -37.82
C SER A 28 41.12 27.28 -38.21
N ARG A 29 41.29 28.37 -38.98
CA ARG A 29 40.16 29.16 -39.51
C ARG A 29 39.30 28.39 -40.52
N ARG A 30 39.90 27.48 -41.32
CA ARG A 30 39.11 26.63 -42.23
C ARG A 30 38.31 25.56 -41.47
N LYS A 31 38.84 25.03 -40.37
CA LYS A 31 38.09 24.08 -39.52
C LYS A 31 36.88 24.76 -38.86
N THR A 32 37.01 26.00 -38.41
CA THR A 32 35.87 26.75 -37.84
C THR A 32 34.82 27.12 -38.89
N LEU A 33 35.23 27.53 -40.10
CA LEU A 33 34.27 27.90 -41.16
C LEU A 33 33.51 26.69 -41.75
N ILE A 34 34.09 25.49 -41.75
CA ILE A 34 33.37 24.26 -42.15
C ILE A 34 32.43 23.78 -41.02
N ALA A 35 32.80 23.97 -39.75
CA ALA A 35 31.90 23.69 -38.63
C ALA A 35 30.69 24.64 -38.63
N GLU A 36 30.89 25.90 -39.03
CA GLU A 36 29.83 26.91 -39.06
C GLU A 36 28.88 26.75 -40.27
N SER A 37 29.39 26.31 -41.43
CA SER A 37 28.53 26.04 -42.59
C SER A 37 27.66 24.79 -42.42
N VAL A 38 28.13 23.76 -41.72
CA VAL A 38 27.32 22.59 -41.33
C VAL A 38 26.23 22.98 -40.30
N GLN A 39 26.51 23.93 -39.42
CA GLN A 39 25.53 24.42 -38.43
C GLN A 39 24.40 25.25 -39.10
N SER A 40 24.70 26.00 -40.17
CA SER A 40 23.71 26.86 -40.84
C SER A 40 22.71 26.11 -41.74
N GLY A 41 23.06 24.90 -42.20
CA GLY A 41 22.17 24.04 -43.02
C GLY A 41 21.23 23.14 -42.20
N LEU A 42 21.28 23.21 -40.88
CA LEU A 42 20.48 22.38 -39.95
C LEU A 42 19.30 23.16 -39.33
N GLY A 43 18.91 24.28 -39.95
CA GLY A 43 17.85 25.18 -39.51
C GLY A 43 16.44 24.63 -39.47
N ASP A 44 16.14 23.50 -40.13
CA ASP A 44 14.75 23.00 -40.27
C ASP A 44 14.50 21.60 -39.69
N ASN A 45 15.38 21.10 -38.81
CA ASN A 45 15.27 19.74 -38.26
C ASN A 45 14.74 19.66 -36.82
N ALA A 46 14.36 20.79 -36.21
CA ALA A 46 13.73 20.80 -34.88
C ALA A 46 12.25 20.38 -34.94
N SER A 47 11.50 20.88 -35.92
CA SER A 47 10.09 20.50 -36.13
C SER A 47 9.93 19.08 -36.66
N PHE A 48 10.87 18.60 -37.47
CA PHE A 48 10.84 17.22 -38.00
C PHE A 48 11.27 16.18 -36.96
N ARG A 49 12.22 16.49 -36.06
CA ARG A 49 12.58 15.61 -34.93
C ARG A 49 11.51 15.56 -33.84
N ALA A 50 10.67 16.58 -33.70
CA ALA A 50 9.49 16.53 -32.83
C ALA A 50 8.39 15.61 -33.38
N ALA A 51 8.23 15.55 -34.71
CA ALA A 51 7.21 14.74 -35.38
C ALA A 51 7.54 13.24 -35.50
N VAL A 52 8.83 12.85 -35.44
CA VAL A 52 9.29 11.48 -35.74
C VAL A 52 9.47 10.59 -34.48
N ARG A 53 9.22 11.08 -33.25
CA ARG A 53 9.46 10.26 -32.05
C ARG A 53 8.38 9.23 -31.73
N HIS A 54 7.12 9.32 -32.19
CA HIS A 54 6.15 8.22 -31.98
C HIS A 54 4.99 8.21 -33.00
N PRO A 55 4.88 7.17 -33.85
CA PRO A 55 3.72 6.96 -34.70
C PRO A 55 2.72 6.02 -34.01
N THR A 56 2.00 6.48 -32.99
CA THR A 56 0.75 5.82 -32.50
C THR A 56 -0.15 6.85 -31.80
N GLY A 57 -0.38 8.00 -32.44
CA GLY A 57 -1.18 9.11 -31.93
C GLY A 57 -2.57 9.24 -32.54
N PHE A 58 -3.10 8.19 -33.17
CA PHE A 58 -4.43 8.22 -33.82
C PHE A 58 -5.38 7.15 -33.28
N SER A 59 -5.44 6.99 -31.95
CA SER A 59 -6.58 6.33 -31.26
C SER A 59 -6.49 6.51 -29.74
N LYS A 60 -6.57 7.75 -29.23
CA LYS A 60 -6.75 8.00 -27.78
C LYS A 60 -7.62 9.24 -27.49
N ALA A 61 -8.58 9.53 -28.37
CA ALA A 61 -9.59 10.56 -28.11
C ALA A 61 -10.84 10.03 -27.37
N ALA A 62 -10.88 8.75 -26.95
CA ALA A 62 -12.09 8.15 -26.37
C ALA A 62 -11.92 7.40 -25.04
N THR A 63 -10.71 7.19 -24.52
CA THR A 63 -10.51 6.42 -23.27
C THR A 63 -9.31 6.96 -22.48
N GLY A 64 -9.38 8.25 -22.16
CA GLY A 64 -8.34 8.97 -21.42
C GLY A 64 -8.75 9.43 -20.04
N PHE A 65 -9.65 8.72 -19.34
CA PHE A 65 -9.86 8.95 -17.90
C PHE A 65 -8.73 8.25 -17.14
N SER A 66 -7.64 8.97 -16.92
CA SER A 66 -6.46 8.45 -16.21
C SER A 66 -6.80 8.21 -14.73
N LYS A 67 -6.27 7.11 -14.15
CA LYS A 67 -6.32 6.86 -12.70
C LYS A 67 -5.84 8.05 -11.86
N ALA A 68 -4.94 8.87 -12.43
CA ALA A 68 -4.43 10.08 -11.80
C ALA A 68 -5.52 11.17 -11.62
N ASP A 69 -6.44 11.30 -12.59
CA ASP A 69 -7.53 12.29 -12.54
C ASP A 69 -8.63 11.85 -11.58
N PHE A 70 -8.93 10.53 -11.49
CA PHE A 70 -9.83 9.99 -10.47
C PHE A 70 -9.23 10.09 -9.06
N ALA A 71 -7.93 9.86 -8.91
CA ALA A 71 -7.22 10.00 -7.63
C ALA A 71 -7.13 11.48 -7.19
N SER A 72 -6.97 12.41 -8.12
CA SER A 72 -6.91 13.86 -7.85
C SER A 72 -8.28 14.43 -7.51
N THR A 73 -9.33 14.04 -8.25
CA THR A 73 -10.72 14.46 -7.99
C THR A 73 -11.25 13.85 -6.68
N GLY A 74 -10.87 12.61 -6.35
CA GLY A 74 -11.16 11.98 -5.06
C GLY A 74 -10.46 12.66 -3.87
N LYS A 75 -9.21 13.11 -4.06
CA LYS A 75 -8.44 13.86 -3.06
C LYS A 75 -9.01 15.27 -2.79
N LEU A 76 -9.48 15.99 -3.83
CA LEU A 76 -10.07 17.32 -3.66
C LEU A 76 -11.48 17.26 -3.04
N SER A 77 -12.29 16.27 -3.41
CA SER A 77 -13.64 16.09 -2.85
C SER A 77 -13.61 15.72 -1.35
N CYS A 78 -12.55 15.00 -0.93
CA CYS A 78 -12.27 14.67 0.46
C CYS A 78 -11.84 15.87 1.32
N LEU A 79 -11.30 16.92 0.71
CA LEU A 79 -10.75 18.08 1.42
C LEU A 79 -11.82 19.11 1.81
N MET A 80 -13.00 19.07 1.19
CA MET A 80 -14.03 20.11 1.32
C MET A 80 -15.29 19.74 2.12
N HIS A 81 -15.57 18.46 2.38
CA HIS A 81 -16.72 18.08 3.21
C HIS A 81 -16.30 17.87 4.68
N GLY A 82 -16.56 18.90 5.49
CA GLY A 82 -16.28 18.95 6.94
C GLY A 82 -16.83 17.75 7.72
N HIS A 83 -16.19 17.36 8.81
CA HIS A 83 -16.12 18.17 10.04
C HIS A 83 -14.71 18.08 10.69
N MET A 84 -13.97 19.20 10.71
CA MET A 84 -12.65 19.34 11.36
C MET A 84 -12.62 18.98 12.86
N SER A 85 -13.77 18.96 13.52
CA SER A 85 -13.91 18.56 14.93
C SER A 85 -14.09 17.04 15.10
N LEU A 86 -14.92 16.41 14.27
CA LEU A 86 -15.27 14.99 14.40
C LEU A 86 -14.08 14.09 14.01
N GLY A 87 -13.37 14.44 12.95
CA GLY A 87 -12.16 13.72 12.54
C GLY A 87 -11.02 13.81 13.57
N ARG A 88 -10.97 14.89 14.38
CA ARG A 88 -9.96 15.05 15.43
C ARG A 88 -10.24 14.16 16.64
N VAL A 89 -11.51 14.03 17.03
CA VAL A 89 -11.93 13.16 18.14
C VAL A 89 -11.72 11.69 17.76
N ILE A 90 -12.11 11.31 16.53
CA ILE A 90 -11.99 9.94 16.03
C ILE A 90 -10.53 9.51 15.83
N LYS A 91 -9.63 10.44 15.49
CA LYS A 91 -8.18 10.16 15.34
C LYS A 91 -7.40 10.26 16.65
N SER A 92 -8.08 10.50 17.77
CA SER A 92 -7.41 10.57 19.06
C SER A 92 -6.95 9.18 19.53
N PRO A 93 -5.75 9.06 20.13
CA PRO A 93 -5.26 7.78 20.65
C PRO A 93 -6.13 7.25 21.80
N ILE A 94 -6.85 8.15 22.49
CA ILE A 94 -7.80 7.80 23.55
C ILE A 94 -9.00 7.06 22.95
N PHE A 95 -9.54 7.53 21.83
CA PHE A 95 -10.65 6.87 21.15
C PHE A 95 -10.28 5.46 20.69
N ASP A 96 -9.08 5.30 20.11
CA ASP A 96 -8.54 4.00 19.74
C ASP A 96 -8.29 3.10 20.97
N GLY A 97 -7.82 3.66 22.09
CA GLY A 97 -7.64 2.95 23.35
C GLY A 97 -8.94 2.47 23.98
N VAL A 98 -9.99 3.29 23.96
CA VAL A 98 -11.34 2.92 24.43
C VAL A 98 -11.92 1.81 23.57
N ALA A 99 -11.82 1.92 22.24
CA ALA A 99 -12.26 0.87 21.34
C ALA A 99 -11.51 -0.46 21.60
N ALA A 100 -10.19 -0.42 21.76
CA ALA A 100 -9.39 -1.61 22.11
C ALA A 100 -9.82 -2.23 23.45
N SER A 101 -10.06 -1.40 24.47
CA SER A 101 -10.54 -1.89 25.77
C SER A 101 -11.90 -2.58 25.68
N MET A 102 -12.82 -2.03 24.90
CA MET A 102 -14.15 -2.62 24.65
C MET A 102 -14.05 -3.95 23.91
N ILE A 103 -13.10 -4.10 22.97
CA ILE A 103 -12.88 -5.38 22.27
C ILE A 103 -12.42 -6.43 23.27
N ILE A 104 -11.46 -6.11 24.13
CA ILE A 104 -10.92 -7.05 25.11
C ILE A 104 -12.02 -7.46 26.11
N LEU A 105 -12.73 -6.48 26.68
CA LEU A 105 -13.82 -6.74 27.62
C LEU A 105 -14.92 -7.60 26.98
N ASN A 106 -15.37 -7.24 25.78
CA ASN A 106 -16.36 -8.00 25.05
C ASN A 106 -15.88 -9.43 24.72
N SER A 107 -14.58 -9.59 24.42
CA SER A 107 -13.99 -10.90 24.11
C SER A 107 -13.93 -11.80 25.34
N VAL A 108 -13.61 -11.24 26.51
CA VAL A 108 -13.62 -11.99 27.80
C VAL A 108 -15.03 -12.43 28.15
N VAL A 109 -16.01 -11.51 28.05
CA VAL A 109 -17.43 -11.83 28.30
C VAL A 109 -17.93 -12.88 27.32
N SER A 110 -17.56 -12.78 26.05
CA SER A 110 -17.90 -13.79 25.03
C SER A 110 -17.22 -15.13 25.28
N ALA A 111 -15.97 -15.16 25.76
CA ALA A 111 -15.27 -16.39 26.11
C ALA A 111 -15.93 -17.09 27.31
N TRP A 112 -16.30 -16.31 28.32
CA TRP A 112 -17.08 -16.81 29.45
C TRP A 112 -18.44 -17.39 29.01
N GLU A 113 -19.16 -16.70 28.12
CA GLU A 113 -20.42 -17.17 27.55
C GLU A 113 -20.28 -18.53 26.83
N VAL A 114 -19.16 -18.77 26.14
CA VAL A 114 -18.88 -20.07 25.50
C VAL A 114 -18.86 -21.17 26.54
N GLU A 115 -18.11 -20.97 27.62
CA GLU A 115 -17.95 -21.94 28.70
C GLU A 115 -19.26 -22.14 29.46
N TRP A 116 -20.04 -21.07 29.62
CA TRP A 116 -21.36 -21.17 30.22
C TRP A 116 -22.29 -22.05 29.36
N LEU A 117 -22.26 -21.88 28.04
CA LEU A 117 -23.08 -22.63 27.09
C LEU A 117 -22.73 -24.12 26.98
N THR A 118 -21.56 -24.56 27.45
CA THR A 118 -21.23 -26.00 27.50
C THR A 118 -21.94 -26.70 28.66
N THR A 119 -22.27 -25.95 29.71
CA THR A 119 -22.88 -26.48 30.94
C THR A 119 -24.36 -26.12 31.06
N HIS A 120 -24.79 -25.00 30.48
CA HIS A 120 -26.16 -24.49 30.49
C HIS A 120 -26.67 -24.31 29.06
N LEU A 121 -27.91 -24.73 28.78
CA LEU A 121 -28.49 -24.64 27.43
C LEU A 121 -28.90 -23.22 27.03
N GLU A 122 -28.94 -22.28 27.97
CA GLU A 122 -29.36 -20.90 27.74
C GLU A 122 -28.33 -19.90 28.27
N THR A 123 -28.15 -18.81 27.53
CA THR A 123 -27.33 -17.69 27.94
C THR A 123 -28.08 -16.81 28.95
N PRO A 124 -27.41 -16.32 29.99
CA PRO A 124 -28.02 -15.33 30.88
C PRO A 124 -28.28 -14.04 30.10
N GLY A 125 -29.51 -13.50 30.21
CA GLY A 125 -29.94 -12.32 29.44
C GLY A 125 -29.08 -11.07 29.64
N SER A 126 -28.37 -10.96 30.77
CA SER A 126 -27.42 -9.85 30.98
C SER A 126 -26.21 -9.92 30.06
N VAL A 127 -25.73 -11.12 29.73
CA VAL A 127 -24.54 -11.32 28.88
C VAL A 127 -24.86 -11.03 27.42
N THR A 128 -26.05 -11.41 26.96
CA THR A 128 -26.52 -11.10 25.60
C THR A 128 -26.65 -9.58 25.40
N VAL A 129 -27.29 -8.87 26.35
CA VAL A 129 -27.44 -7.42 26.29
C VAL A 129 -26.08 -6.70 26.25
N ILE A 130 -25.09 -7.16 27.03
CA ILE A 130 -23.74 -6.58 27.01
C ILE A 130 -23.06 -6.82 25.66
N ASN A 131 -23.16 -8.03 25.12
CA ASN A 131 -22.58 -8.39 23.83
C ASN A 131 -23.19 -7.60 22.67
N ASP A 132 -24.51 -7.39 22.70
CA ASP A 132 -25.23 -6.62 21.70
C ASP A 132 -24.90 -5.13 21.80
N ALA A 133 -24.84 -4.59 23.02
CA ALA A 133 -24.44 -3.20 23.26
C ALA A 133 -23.00 -2.92 22.77
N CYS A 134 -22.06 -3.81 23.05
CA CYS A 134 -20.69 -3.70 22.54
C CYS A 134 -20.67 -3.78 21.00
N THR A 135 -21.45 -4.68 20.40
CA THR A 135 -21.53 -4.80 18.94
C THR A 135 -22.10 -3.52 18.32
N ALA A 136 -23.18 -2.98 18.89
CA ALA A 136 -23.78 -1.72 18.46
C ALA A 136 -22.79 -0.54 18.56
N TYR A 137 -22.01 -0.47 19.64
CA TYR A 137 -20.94 0.52 19.78
C TYR A 137 -19.94 0.45 18.62
N PHE A 138 -19.45 -0.74 18.27
CA PHE A 138 -18.50 -0.90 17.15
C PHE A 138 -19.11 -0.56 15.79
N VAL A 139 -20.39 -0.88 15.60
CA VAL A 139 -21.11 -0.51 14.38
C VAL A 139 -21.19 1.02 14.28
N ILE A 140 -21.60 1.70 15.35
CA ILE A 140 -21.65 3.16 15.42
C ILE A 140 -20.25 3.76 15.20
N GLU A 141 -19.21 3.21 15.84
CA GLU A 141 -17.82 3.64 15.65
C GLU A 141 -17.41 3.59 14.17
N ILE A 142 -17.72 2.50 13.47
CA ILE A 142 -17.39 2.34 12.05
C ILE A 142 -18.18 3.32 11.19
N PHE A 143 -19.47 3.54 11.48
CA PHE A 143 -20.27 4.55 10.78
C PHE A 143 -19.75 5.97 11.02
N LEU A 144 -19.30 6.28 12.24
CA LEU A 144 -18.67 7.56 12.57
C LEU A 144 -17.34 7.74 11.82
N ARG A 145 -16.50 6.71 11.77
CA ARG A 145 -15.24 6.72 10.99
C ARG A 145 -15.53 6.87 9.49
N LEU A 146 -16.53 6.17 8.97
CA LEU A 146 -16.94 6.25 7.57
C LEU A 146 -17.53 7.63 7.22
N GLY A 147 -18.31 8.23 8.13
CA GLY A 147 -18.83 9.60 7.97
C GLY A 147 -17.75 10.67 8.08
N ALA A 148 -16.71 10.45 8.90
CA ALA A 148 -15.62 11.41 9.09
C ALA A 148 -14.58 11.39 7.96
N ASP A 149 -14.24 10.21 7.42
CA ASP A 149 -13.29 10.07 6.32
C ASP A 149 -13.98 9.97 4.94
N GLY A 150 -15.30 9.75 4.87
CA GLY A 150 -16.09 9.72 3.63
C GLY A 150 -15.53 8.76 2.57
N LEU A 151 -15.57 9.16 1.29
CA LEU A 151 -14.95 8.43 0.17
C LEU A 151 -13.41 8.30 0.30
N CYS A 152 -12.81 9.16 1.13
CA CYS A 152 -11.37 9.18 1.43
C CYS A 152 -10.93 8.00 2.31
N PHE A 153 -11.86 7.40 3.04
CA PHE A 153 -11.67 6.14 3.76
C PHE A 153 -11.10 5.05 2.84
N PHE A 154 -11.49 5.07 1.55
CA PHE A 154 -11.02 4.14 0.53
C PHE A 154 -9.79 4.61 -0.25
N THR A 155 -9.20 5.76 0.06
CA THR A 155 -8.02 6.29 -0.66
C THR A 155 -6.79 6.49 0.21
N ASN A 156 -6.92 6.32 1.54
CA ASN A 156 -5.80 6.37 2.47
C ASN A 156 -4.85 5.16 2.36
N GLU A 157 -3.61 5.34 2.82
CA GLU A 157 -2.52 4.35 2.83
C GLU A 157 -2.90 3.05 3.60
N GLY A 158 -3.89 3.14 4.49
CA GLY A 158 -4.50 2.01 5.22
C GLY A 158 -5.78 1.42 4.61
N ARG A 159 -6.11 1.72 3.33
CA ARG A 159 -7.37 1.32 2.67
C ARG A 159 -7.71 -0.15 2.86
N MET A 160 -6.73 -1.05 2.73
CA MET A 160 -6.98 -2.50 2.80
C MET A 160 -7.53 -2.93 4.15
N TRP A 161 -6.96 -2.39 5.24
CA TRP A 161 -7.41 -2.64 6.61
C TRP A 161 -8.78 -2.04 6.88
N ASN A 162 -9.00 -0.82 6.40
CA ASN A 162 -10.28 -0.13 6.49
C ASN A 162 -11.41 -0.90 5.75
N LEU A 163 -11.11 -1.41 4.55
CA LEU A 163 -12.04 -2.23 3.77
C LEU A 163 -12.29 -3.59 4.43
N PHE A 164 -11.24 -4.22 4.97
CA PHE A 164 -11.35 -5.47 5.73
C PHE A 164 -12.30 -5.32 6.92
N GLU A 165 -12.12 -4.28 7.73
CA GLU A 165 -12.99 -3.99 8.88
C GLU A 165 -14.44 -3.73 8.49
N THR A 166 -14.65 -3.03 7.37
CA THR A 166 -16.00 -2.78 6.83
C THR A 166 -16.66 -4.08 6.39
N GLY A 167 -15.91 -4.97 5.73
CA GLY A 167 -16.36 -6.33 5.40
C GLY A 167 -16.63 -7.17 6.65
N LEU A 168 -15.83 -7.01 7.69
CA LEU A 168 -16.01 -7.69 8.97
C LEU A 168 -17.32 -7.27 9.66
N ALA A 169 -17.60 -5.96 9.64
CA ALA A 169 -18.82 -5.40 10.18
C ALA A 169 -20.05 -5.81 9.38
N SER A 170 -19.97 -5.83 8.04
CA SER A 170 -21.08 -6.27 7.21
C SER A 170 -21.41 -7.74 7.42
N ILE A 171 -20.42 -8.62 7.58
CA ILE A 171 -20.64 -10.03 7.94
C ILE A 171 -21.33 -10.15 9.29
N SER A 172 -20.93 -9.34 10.28
CA SER A 172 -21.57 -9.33 11.61
C SER A 172 -23.03 -8.90 11.54
N ILE A 173 -23.36 -7.92 10.70
CA ILE A 173 -24.73 -7.44 10.49
C ILE A 173 -25.56 -8.48 9.73
N LEU A 174 -25.01 -9.09 8.69
CA LEU A 174 -25.66 -10.18 7.95
C LEU A 174 -26.00 -11.34 8.87
N ASP A 175 -25.09 -11.67 9.79
CA ASP A 175 -25.30 -12.73 10.75
C ASP A 175 -26.45 -12.42 11.74
N LEU A 176 -26.53 -11.18 12.24
CA LEU A 176 -27.67 -10.72 13.06
C LEU A 176 -29.01 -10.80 12.28
N ILE A 177 -29.00 -10.43 11.00
CA ILE A 177 -30.18 -10.51 10.13
C ILE A 177 -30.57 -11.98 9.91
N LEU A 178 -29.60 -12.87 9.68
CA LEU A 178 -29.82 -14.30 9.52
C LEU A 178 -30.39 -14.92 10.80
N ASP A 179 -29.87 -14.55 11.97
CA ASP A 179 -30.38 -15.01 13.26
C ASP A 179 -31.82 -14.53 13.49
N ALA A 180 -32.09 -13.25 13.22
CA ALA A 180 -33.44 -12.69 13.30
C ALA A 180 -34.42 -13.40 12.35
N MET A 181 -34.04 -13.69 11.10
CA MET A 181 -34.87 -14.45 10.16
C MET A 181 -35.07 -15.92 10.60
N SER A 182 -34.09 -16.50 11.28
CA SER A 182 -34.13 -17.88 11.74
C SER A 182 -35.13 -18.12 12.89
N THR A 183 -35.42 -17.10 13.69
CA THR A 183 -36.44 -17.16 14.75
C THR A 183 -37.86 -17.37 14.22
N GLY A 184 -38.13 -17.05 12.95
CA GLY A 184 -39.41 -17.30 12.27
C GLY A 184 -39.49 -18.64 11.52
N GLY A 185 -38.39 -19.37 11.36
CA GLY A 185 -38.33 -20.55 10.49
C GLY A 185 -37.24 -21.53 10.89
N GLY A 186 -37.55 -22.42 11.84
CA GLY A 186 -37.01 -23.78 11.99
C GLY A 186 -35.50 -24.03 11.84
N MET A 187 -34.64 -23.02 11.93
CA MET A 187 -33.23 -23.22 11.70
C MET A 187 -32.65 -24.10 12.82
N PRO A 188 -31.94 -25.19 12.48
CA PRO A 188 -31.43 -26.10 13.50
C PRO A 188 -30.46 -25.37 14.44
N ARG A 189 -30.62 -25.57 15.76
CA ARG A 189 -29.75 -25.02 16.82
C ARG A 189 -28.25 -25.22 16.55
N ALA A 190 -27.89 -26.27 15.79
CA ALA A 190 -26.51 -26.53 15.35
C ALA A 190 -25.94 -25.46 14.39
N SER A 191 -26.78 -24.70 13.69
CA SER A 191 -26.38 -23.59 12.82
C SER A 191 -26.02 -22.34 13.64
N MET A 192 -26.84 -22.00 14.64
CA MET A 192 -26.62 -20.86 15.55
C MET A 192 -25.26 -20.96 16.25
N VAL A 193 -24.89 -22.15 16.75
CA VAL A 193 -23.59 -22.38 17.41
C VAL A 193 -22.40 -22.15 16.46
N LYS A 194 -22.55 -22.44 15.15
CA LYS A 194 -21.48 -22.20 14.16
C LYS A 194 -21.33 -20.71 13.86
N THR A 195 -22.45 -20.02 13.71
CA THR A 195 -22.54 -18.57 13.50
C THR A 195 -21.87 -17.81 14.65
N VAL A 196 -22.23 -18.11 15.90
CA VAL A 196 -21.66 -17.42 17.08
C VAL A 196 -20.14 -17.61 17.16
N LYS A 197 -19.60 -18.77 16.75
CA LYS A 197 -18.14 -19.00 16.70
C LYS A 197 -17.45 -18.09 15.68
N ILE A 198 -18.06 -17.88 14.52
CA ILE A 198 -17.50 -17.03 13.46
C ILE A 198 -17.49 -15.58 13.93
N ILE A 199 -18.61 -15.07 14.49
CA ILE A 199 -18.68 -13.69 15.00
C ILE A 199 -17.56 -13.43 16.02
N ARG A 200 -17.32 -14.38 16.94
CA ARG A 200 -16.27 -14.25 17.97
C ARG A 200 -14.87 -14.14 17.34
N ILE A 201 -14.56 -14.98 16.37
CA ILE A 201 -13.28 -14.95 15.63
C ILE A 201 -13.12 -13.60 14.91
N MET A 202 -14.17 -13.10 14.28
CA MET A 202 -14.19 -11.80 13.61
C MET A 202 -13.88 -10.66 14.59
N ARG A 203 -14.39 -10.70 15.83
CA ARG A 203 -14.07 -9.67 16.84
C ARG A 203 -12.59 -9.65 17.22
N VAL A 204 -11.93 -10.80 17.31
CA VAL A 204 -10.48 -10.89 17.59
C VAL A 204 -9.66 -10.28 16.44
N PHE A 205 -10.11 -10.44 15.19
CA PHE A 205 -9.44 -9.83 14.04
C PHE A 205 -9.42 -8.29 14.10
N ARG A 206 -10.35 -7.65 14.82
CA ARG A 206 -10.34 -6.19 14.99
C ARG A 206 -9.14 -5.68 15.79
N VAL A 207 -8.57 -6.48 16.70
CA VAL A 207 -7.34 -6.12 17.44
C VAL A 207 -6.17 -5.85 16.49
N PHE A 208 -6.12 -6.55 15.35
CA PHE A 208 -5.03 -6.38 14.38
C PHE A 208 -4.97 -4.97 13.79
N ARG A 209 -6.09 -4.24 13.74
CA ARG A 209 -6.12 -2.83 13.31
C ARG A 209 -5.41 -1.90 14.29
N PHE A 210 -5.58 -2.11 15.59
CA PHE A 210 -5.02 -1.22 16.63
C PHE A 210 -3.52 -1.42 16.79
N CYS A 211 -3.07 -2.65 16.56
CA CYS A 211 -1.67 -3.00 16.58
C CYS A 211 -0.98 -2.61 15.26
N ARG A 212 -0.57 -1.35 15.16
CA ARG A 212 0.22 -0.85 14.01
C ARG A 212 1.40 -1.76 13.62
N PRO A 213 2.18 -2.34 14.56
CA PRO A 213 3.24 -3.27 14.19
C PRO A 213 2.72 -4.55 13.53
N LEU A 214 1.62 -5.12 14.04
CA LEU A 214 1.00 -6.33 13.49
C LEU A 214 0.42 -6.09 12.10
N SER A 215 -0.24 -4.95 11.90
CA SER A 215 -0.75 -4.54 10.59
C SER A 215 0.38 -4.45 9.55
N ASN A 216 1.50 -3.82 9.91
CA ASN A 216 2.67 -3.72 9.04
C ASN A 216 3.31 -5.09 8.74
N MET A 217 3.39 -5.97 9.74
CA MET A 217 3.88 -7.33 9.54
C MET A 217 2.95 -8.13 8.62
N ALA A 218 1.64 -8.01 8.81
CA ALA A 218 0.66 -8.68 7.96
C ALA A 218 0.73 -8.18 6.50
N THR A 219 0.97 -6.90 6.25
CA THR A 219 1.19 -6.42 4.87
C THR A 219 2.44 -7.03 4.25
N MET A 220 3.55 -7.15 5.00
CA MET A 220 4.76 -7.82 4.51
C MET A 220 4.54 -9.30 4.22
N ILE A 221 3.74 -9.99 5.05
CA ILE A 221 3.36 -11.40 4.84
C ILE A 221 2.54 -11.52 3.54
N LEU A 222 1.55 -10.65 3.33
CA LEU A 222 0.71 -10.67 2.13
C LEU A 222 1.54 -10.43 0.86
N GLU A 223 2.52 -9.52 0.90
CA GLU A 223 3.45 -9.30 -0.20
C GLU A 223 4.32 -10.54 -0.48
N SER A 224 4.81 -11.19 0.58
CA SER A 224 5.58 -12.43 0.48
C SER A 224 4.75 -13.57 -0.12
N LEU A 225 3.49 -13.71 0.29
CA LEU A 225 2.56 -14.71 -0.24
C LEU A 225 2.27 -14.49 -1.72
N ARG A 226 2.16 -13.24 -2.17
CA ARG A 226 2.00 -12.92 -3.58
C ARG A 226 3.20 -13.37 -4.41
N SER A 227 4.42 -13.16 -3.90
CA SER A 227 5.63 -13.67 -4.56
C SER A 227 5.66 -15.20 -4.56
N LEU A 228 5.33 -15.81 -3.43
CA LEU A 228 5.29 -17.27 -3.27
C LEU A 228 4.28 -17.91 -4.22
N PHE A 229 3.14 -17.27 -4.46
CA PHE A 229 2.15 -17.73 -5.44
C PHE A 229 2.74 -17.92 -6.84
N TRP A 230 3.53 -16.96 -7.32
CA TRP A 230 4.20 -17.09 -8.63
C TRP A 230 5.22 -18.23 -8.67
N VAL A 231 5.96 -18.43 -7.57
CA VAL A 231 6.89 -19.55 -7.43
C VAL A 231 6.15 -20.88 -7.44
N LEU A 232 5.01 -20.98 -6.75
CA LEU A 232 4.17 -22.18 -6.78
C LEU A 232 3.65 -22.47 -8.18
N VAL A 233 3.22 -21.46 -8.93
CA VAL A 233 2.79 -21.64 -10.33
C VAL A 233 3.93 -22.20 -11.20
N LEU A 234 5.13 -21.63 -11.07
CA LEU A 234 6.31 -22.13 -11.80
C LEU A 234 6.65 -23.58 -11.40
N LEU A 235 6.59 -23.89 -10.11
CA LEU A 235 6.80 -25.25 -9.60
C LEU A 235 5.75 -26.22 -10.16
N SER A 236 4.47 -25.83 -10.19
CA SER A 236 3.40 -26.65 -10.77
C SER A 236 3.63 -26.96 -12.26
N ILE A 237 4.12 -26.00 -13.05
CA ILE A 237 4.44 -26.22 -14.47
C ILE A 237 5.58 -27.23 -14.63
N ILE A 238 6.65 -27.09 -13.84
CA ILE A 238 7.79 -28.01 -13.88
C ILE A 238 7.35 -29.43 -13.52
N MET A 239 6.58 -29.57 -12.43
CA MET A 239 6.02 -30.87 -12.02
C MET A 239 5.14 -31.50 -13.09
N PHE A 240 4.33 -30.69 -13.78
CA PHE A 240 3.49 -31.16 -14.90
C PHE A 240 4.33 -31.72 -16.06
N VAL A 241 5.41 -31.04 -16.46
CA VAL A 241 6.29 -31.51 -17.53
C VAL A 241 6.94 -32.85 -17.17
N PHE A 242 7.48 -32.98 -15.96
CA PHE A 242 8.06 -34.25 -15.51
C PHE A 242 7.04 -35.39 -15.50
N ALA A 243 5.81 -35.14 -15.04
CA ALA A 243 4.74 -36.13 -15.05
C ALA A 243 4.36 -36.55 -16.49
N ALA A 244 4.27 -35.59 -17.43
CA ALA A 244 3.99 -35.87 -18.83
C ALA A 244 5.11 -36.70 -19.48
N CYS A 245 6.38 -36.33 -19.27
CA CYS A 245 7.53 -37.07 -19.81
C CYS A 245 7.63 -38.51 -19.30
N ILE A 246 7.18 -38.80 -18.08
CA ILE A 246 7.15 -40.17 -17.54
C ILE A 246 5.97 -40.96 -18.13
N THR A 247 4.86 -40.28 -18.44
CA THR A 247 3.62 -40.91 -18.92
C THR A 247 3.68 -41.23 -20.42
N THR A 248 4.43 -40.45 -21.20
CA THR A 248 4.59 -40.62 -22.66
C THR A 248 5.81 -41.47 -22.98
#